data_AF-A0A2Z4FJ13-F1
#
_entry.id   AF-A0A2Z4FJ13-F1
#
_cell.length_a   1.000
_cell.length_b   1.000
_cell.length_c   1.000
_cell.angle_alpha   90.00
_cell.angle_beta   90.00
_cell.angle_gamma   90.00
#
_symmetry.space_group_name_H-M   'P 1'
#
loop_
_entity.id
_entity.type
_entity.pdbx_description
1 polymer ?
#
loop_
_entity_poly.entity_id
_entity_poly.type
_entity_poly.pdbx_seq_one_letter_code
_entity_poly.pdbx_strand_id
1 'polypeptide(L)'
;MTKDKNEPEQKSNHRHLSRRQFLGLSAAGVAALALTGRTCFYEDPTSDAWSQAVLTDWEIAVLAAAAGALIPDSPTELRQASATSPSGLQVAQKVDTFLQGLPFTMLVEIHAMFGLIEHGTILNGSVLRFTRLSPPKRLAYLQRLNEMGSKFGDAFRGIRDLSLLGWYAHPKTWEPMGYDGPLLVRPAPQPVQTPQSAGKYARLIAPAGTRPKGTL
;
A
#
# COMPACT_ATOMS: atom_id res chain seq x y z
N MET A 1 -25.92 -38.91 65.75
CA MET A 1 -26.30 -37.58 65.22
C MET A 1 -25.03 -36.75 65.19
N THR A 2 -24.28 -36.84 64.11
CA THR A 2 -22.99 -36.15 63.93
C THR A 2 -22.91 -35.77 62.47
N LYS A 3 -22.88 -34.46 62.24
CA LYS A 3 -23.07 -33.79 60.95
C LYS A 3 -21.68 -33.36 60.47
N ASP A 4 -21.09 -34.12 59.57
CA ASP A 4 -19.77 -33.78 59.01
C ASP A 4 -19.94 -32.81 57.84
N LYS A 5 -19.33 -31.64 57.97
CA LYS A 5 -19.33 -30.55 56.98
C LYS A 5 -18.15 -30.76 56.04
N ASN A 6 -18.44 -31.05 54.77
CA ASN A 6 -17.46 -30.91 53.70
C ASN A 6 -17.48 -29.46 53.17
N GLU A 7 -16.45 -28.68 53.49
CA GLU A 7 -16.14 -27.43 52.78
C GLU A 7 -15.27 -27.73 51.55
N PRO A 8 -15.59 -27.18 50.37
CA PRO A 8 -14.77 -27.35 49.18
C PRO A 8 -13.55 -26.44 49.23
N GLU A 9 -12.37 -27.07 49.18
CA GLU A 9 -11.06 -26.43 49.08
C GLU A 9 -10.95 -25.65 47.75
N GLN A 10 -11.07 -24.31 47.81
CA GLN A 10 -10.81 -23.43 46.67
C GLN A 10 -9.31 -23.38 46.36
N LYS A 11 -8.87 -24.12 45.33
CA LYS A 11 -7.52 -23.95 44.75
C LYS A 11 -7.45 -22.62 44.00
N SER A 12 -6.92 -21.58 44.64
CA SER A 12 -6.56 -20.31 44.00
C SER A 12 -5.36 -20.52 43.07
N ASN A 13 -5.62 -20.59 41.77
CA ASN A 13 -4.60 -20.77 40.74
C ASN A 13 -3.93 -19.41 40.45
N HIS A 14 -3.01 -18.98 41.31
CA HIS A 14 -2.22 -17.77 41.07
C HIS A 14 -1.19 -18.04 39.97
N ARG A 15 -1.50 -17.61 38.74
CA ARG A 15 -0.53 -17.57 37.64
C ARG A 15 0.58 -16.57 37.99
N HIS A 16 1.69 -17.07 38.52
CA HIS A 16 2.88 -16.26 38.76
C HIS A 16 3.51 -15.87 37.43
N LEU A 17 3.29 -14.62 37.01
CA LEU A 17 4.00 -14.03 35.87
C LEU A 17 5.49 -13.98 36.19
N SER A 18 6.30 -14.60 35.35
CA SER A 18 7.75 -14.58 35.51
C SER A 18 8.28 -13.16 35.35
N ARG A 19 9.27 -12.77 36.15
CA ARG A 19 9.92 -11.44 36.08
C ARG A 19 10.37 -11.07 34.65
N ARG A 20 10.72 -12.08 33.84
CA ARG A 20 11.06 -11.92 32.41
C ARG A 20 9.85 -11.57 31.53
N GLN A 21 8.68 -12.12 31.83
CA GLN A 21 7.42 -11.77 31.15
C GLN A 21 6.94 -10.38 31.56
N PHE A 22 7.13 -10.00 32.83
CA PHE A 22 6.81 -8.65 33.31
C PHE A 22 7.72 -7.59 32.66
N LEU A 23 9.04 -7.82 32.62
CA LEU A 23 9.99 -6.95 31.93
C LEU A 23 9.75 -6.89 30.41
N GLY A 24 9.39 -8.01 29.79
CA GLY A 24 8.98 -8.07 28.39
C GLY A 24 7.71 -7.26 28.10
N LEU A 25 6.69 -7.37 28.96
CA LEU A 25 5.45 -6.58 28.84
C LEU A 25 5.69 -5.09 29.07
N SER A 26 6.53 -4.70 30.04
CA SER A 26 6.85 -3.29 30.28
C SER A 26 7.69 -2.70 29.14
N ALA A 27 8.64 -3.44 28.58
CA ALA A 27 9.44 -3.00 27.43
C ALA A 27 8.56 -2.87 26.17
N ALA A 28 7.66 -3.81 25.93
CA ALA A 28 6.68 -3.73 24.85
C ALA A 28 5.71 -2.56 25.04
N GLY A 29 5.27 -2.28 26.26
CA GLY A 29 4.38 -1.15 26.58
C GLY A 29 5.05 0.21 26.37
N VAL A 30 6.32 0.37 26.78
CA VAL A 30 7.09 1.60 26.54
C VAL A 30 7.37 1.80 25.05
N ALA A 31 7.71 0.74 24.32
CA ALA A 31 7.87 0.81 22.86
C ALA A 31 6.55 1.20 22.18
N ALA A 32 5.43 0.61 22.59
CA ALA A 32 4.11 0.94 22.06
C ALA A 32 3.76 2.42 22.31
N LEU A 33 3.92 2.93 23.53
CA LEU A 33 3.65 4.34 23.85
C LEU A 33 4.57 5.33 23.11
N ALA A 34 5.85 5.00 22.95
CA ALA A 34 6.80 5.81 22.18
C ALA A 34 6.44 5.85 20.69
N LEU A 35 5.93 4.73 20.14
CA LEU A 35 5.41 4.66 18.77
C LEU A 35 4.11 5.47 18.65
N THR A 36 3.15 5.33 19.59
CA THR A 36 1.90 6.09 19.59
C THR A 36 2.13 7.60 19.70
N GLY A 37 3.05 8.06 20.54
CA GLY A 37 3.39 9.49 20.62
C GLY A 37 4.02 10.03 19.33
N ARG A 38 4.65 9.16 18.53
CA ARG A 38 5.30 9.50 17.26
C ARG A 38 4.34 9.44 16.06
N THR A 39 3.21 8.74 16.20
CA THR A 39 2.09 8.72 15.25
C THR A 39 1.12 9.90 15.45
N CYS A 40 1.22 10.64 16.55
CA CYS A 40 0.44 11.87 16.75
C CYS A 40 1.01 13.04 15.91
N PHE A 41 0.17 14.02 15.58
CA PHE A 41 0.54 15.23 14.82
C PHE A 41 0.98 14.96 13.38
N TYR A 42 0.15 14.24 12.63
CA TYR A 42 0.11 14.37 11.17
C TYR A 42 -0.94 15.43 10.85
N GLU A 43 -0.60 16.35 9.96
CA GLU A 43 -1.61 17.18 9.32
C GLU A 43 -2.47 16.26 8.47
N ASP A 44 -3.78 16.33 8.63
CA ASP A 44 -4.74 15.57 7.83
C ASP A 44 -4.52 15.90 6.35
N PRO A 45 -3.89 15.00 5.57
CA PRO A 45 -3.60 15.27 4.17
C PRO A 45 -4.85 15.12 3.29
N THR A 46 -5.98 14.70 3.87
CA THR A 46 -7.21 14.29 3.18
C THR A 46 -8.41 15.20 3.44
N SER A 47 -8.25 16.22 4.29
CA SER A 47 -9.34 17.09 4.78
C SER A 47 -10.32 17.62 3.73
N ASP A 48 -9.93 17.69 2.44
CA ASP A 48 -10.83 18.08 1.33
C ASP A 48 -10.86 17.12 0.12
N ALA A 49 -10.10 16.01 0.10
CA ALA A 49 -9.74 15.35 -1.17
C ALA A 49 -10.35 13.95 -1.45
N TRP A 50 -10.47 13.06 -0.45
CA TRP A 50 -11.15 11.76 -0.59
C TRP A 50 -11.41 11.08 0.76
N SER A 51 -12.40 10.17 0.81
CA SER A 51 -12.66 9.35 2.00
C SER A 51 -11.64 8.23 2.11
N GLN A 52 -10.86 8.23 3.19
CA GLN A 52 -9.96 7.12 3.54
C GLN A 52 -10.77 5.87 3.83
N ALA A 53 -10.31 4.71 3.35
CA ALA A 53 -10.97 3.44 3.60
C ALA A 53 -10.12 2.48 4.44
N VAL A 54 -8.83 2.37 4.15
CA VAL A 54 -7.94 1.37 4.77
C VAL A 54 -6.75 2.04 5.43
N LEU A 55 -6.05 2.92 4.72
CA LEU A 55 -4.87 3.62 5.23
C LEU A 55 -5.27 4.76 6.16
N THR A 56 -4.53 4.90 7.25
CA THR A 56 -4.62 6.04 8.17
C THR A 56 -3.81 7.24 7.65
N ASP A 57 -4.05 8.44 8.20
CA ASP A 57 -3.38 9.69 7.81
C ASP A 57 -1.85 9.57 7.69
N TRP A 58 -1.21 8.95 8.68
CA TRP A 58 0.24 8.85 8.73
C TRP A 58 0.77 7.83 7.71
N GLU A 59 0.02 6.78 7.41
CA GLU A 59 0.38 5.77 6.40
C GLU A 59 0.28 6.36 4.99
N ILE A 60 -0.74 7.19 4.75
CA ILE A 60 -0.87 7.99 3.54
C ILE A 60 0.34 8.90 3.40
N ALA A 61 0.76 9.58 4.46
CA ALA A 61 1.94 10.44 4.45
C ALA A 61 3.24 9.66 4.17
N VAL A 62 3.40 8.46 4.75
CA VAL A 62 4.54 7.56 4.49
C VAL A 62 4.56 7.12 3.04
N LEU A 63 3.43 6.67 2.50
CA LEU A 63 3.32 6.21 1.13
C LEU A 63 3.56 7.34 0.13
N ALA A 64 3.00 8.53 0.37
CA ALA A 64 3.24 9.71 -0.45
C ALA A 64 4.72 10.12 -0.44
N ALA A 65 5.35 10.08 0.73
CA ALA A 65 6.78 10.38 0.89
C ALA A 65 7.68 9.33 0.21
N ALA A 66 7.29 8.05 0.25
CA ALA A 66 7.98 6.96 -0.40
C ALA A 66 7.83 7.02 -1.93
N ALA A 67 6.62 7.26 -2.43
CA ALA A 67 6.35 7.43 -3.85
C ALA A 67 7.20 8.56 -4.43
N GLY A 68 7.25 9.74 -3.78
CA GLY A 68 8.10 10.84 -4.22
C GLY A 68 9.61 10.60 -4.10
N ALA A 69 10.05 9.60 -3.33
CA ALA A 69 11.46 9.23 -3.24
C ALA A 69 11.85 8.14 -4.24
N LEU A 70 10.96 7.17 -4.50
CA LEU A 70 11.20 5.98 -5.30
C LEU A 70 10.87 6.16 -6.77
N ILE A 71 9.84 6.95 -7.07
CA ILE A 71 9.46 7.30 -8.43
C ILE A 71 10.18 8.61 -8.69
N PRO A 72 11.35 8.59 -9.36
CA PRO A 72 12.02 9.83 -9.68
C PRO A 72 11.04 10.70 -10.47
N ASP A 73 11.13 12.01 -10.25
CA ASP A 73 10.65 13.01 -11.19
C ASP A 73 11.46 12.88 -12.49
N SER A 74 11.26 11.78 -13.21
CA SER A 74 11.72 11.47 -14.58
C SER A 74 13.23 11.52 -14.90
N PRO A 75 13.71 10.69 -15.85
CA PRO A 75 14.85 11.09 -16.70
C PRO A 75 14.55 12.45 -17.33
N THR A 76 15.56 13.28 -17.60
CA THR A 76 15.44 14.66 -18.12
C THR A 76 14.44 14.83 -19.28
N GLU A 77 14.22 13.79 -20.09
CA GLU A 77 13.26 13.71 -21.20
C GLU A 77 11.78 13.63 -20.75
N LEU A 78 11.50 12.95 -19.64
CA LEU A 78 10.17 12.88 -19.02
C LEU A 78 9.95 14.03 -18.02
N ARG A 79 10.88 14.99 -17.89
CA ARG A 79 10.76 16.14 -16.96
C ARG A 79 9.65 17.10 -17.39
N GLN A 80 9.33 17.11 -18.68
CA GLN A 80 8.12 17.74 -19.23
C GLN A 80 6.84 16.95 -18.86
N ALA A 81 6.93 15.62 -18.78
CA ALA A 81 5.87 14.76 -18.24
C ALA A 81 5.76 14.80 -16.70
N SER A 82 6.77 15.32 -15.97
CA SER A 82 6.72 15.47 -14.51
C SER A 82 5.69 16.52 -14.05
N ALA A 83 5.36 17.51 -14.89
CA ALA A 83 4.18 18.37 -14.65
C ALA A 83 2.86 17.57 -14.72
N THR A 84 2.88 16.44 -15.43
CA THR A 84 1.76 15.53 -15.64
C THR A 84 1.83 14.31 -14.70
N SER A 85 2.89 14.10 -13.92
CA SER A 85 2.99 12.94 -13.02
C SER A 85 1.99 13.07 -11.85
N PRO A 86 1.38 11.96 -11.37
CA PRO A 86 0.55 12.01 -10.17
C PRO A 86 1.38 12.39 -8.95
N SER A 87 0.81 13.20 -8.07
CA SER A 87 1.45 13.51 -6.79
C SER A 87 1.51 12.26 -5.90
N GLY A 88 2.40 12.25 -4.90
CA GLY A 88 2.48 11.14 -3.93
C GLY A 88 1.15 10.88 -3.20
N LEU A 89 0.34 11.92 -2.96
CA LEU A 89 -1.00 11.77 -2.39
C LEU A 89 -1.97 11.08 -3.37
N GLN A 90 -1.92 11.44 -4.65
CA GLN A 90 -2.73 10.77 -5.69
C GLN A 90 -2.35 9.29 -5.85
N VAL A 91 -1.07 8.96 -5.70
CA VAL A 91 -0.59 7.57 -5.65
C VAL A 91 -1.16 6.86 -4.42
N ALA A 92 -1.07 7.48 -3.24
CA ALA A 92 -1.58 6.91 -2.00
C ALA A 92 -3.09 6.66 -2.05
N GLN A 93 -3.87 7.55 -2.66
CA GLN A 93 -5.31 7.38 -2.88
C GLN A 93 -5.62 6.13 -3.73
N LYS A 94 -4.88 5.91 -4.83
CA LYS A 94 -5.06 4.72 -5.69
C LYS A 94 -4.73 3.44 -4.95
N VAL A 95 -3.69 3.46 -4.11
CA VAL A 95 -3.34 2.34 -3.26
C VAL A 95 -4.43 2.07 -2.22
N ASP A 96 -4.91 3.09 -1.52
CA ASP A 96 -5.99 2.93 -0.52
C ASP A 96 -7.23 2.26 -1.12
N THR A 97 -7.61 2.64 -2.34
CA THR A 97 -8.71 2.00 -3.07
C THR A 97 -8.42 0.52 -3.38
N PHE A 98 -7.20 0.21 -3.82
CA PHE A 98 -6.79 -1.17 -4.09
C PHE A 98 -6.82 -2.05 -2.83
N LEU A 99 -6.40 -1.52 -1.69
CA LEU A 99 -6.30 -2.27 -0.43
C LEU A 99 -7.66 -2.73 0.10
N GLN A 100 -8.77 -2.08 -0.30
CA GLN A 100 -10.14 -2.48 0.11
C GLN A 100 -10.50 -3.91 -0.28
N GLY A 101 -9.88 -4.45 -1.33
CA GLY A 101 -10.12 -5.81 -1.81
C GLY A 101 -9.26 -6.90 -1.15
N LEU A 102 -8.35 -6.54 -0.22
CA LEU A 102 -7.38 -7.49 0.34
C LEU A 102 -7.89 -8.20 1.60
N PRO A 103 -7.43 -9.45 1.86
CA PRO A 103 -7.73 -10.14 3.10
C PRO A 103 -7.17 -9.39 4.33
N PHE A 104 -7.91 -9.43 5.45
CA PHE A 104 -7.52 -8.76 6.70
C PHE A 104 -6.09 -9.11 7.16
N THR A 105 -5.67 -10.37 7.04
CA THR A 105 -4.31 -10.80 7.43
C THR A 105 -3.22 -10.08 6.63
N MET A 106 -3.46 -9.81 5.35
CA MET A 106 -2.54 -9.05 4.50
C MET A 106 -2.54 -7.58 4.90
N LEU A 107 -3.69 -6.99 5.22
CA LEU A 107 -3.77 -5.61 5.71
C LEU A 107 -2.94 -5.41 6.98
N VAL A 108 -3.01 -6.33 7.94
CA VAL A 108 -2.18 -6.28 9.16
C VAL A 108 -0.69 -6.24 8.81
N GLU A 109 -0.24 -7.03 7.84
CA GLU A 109 1.15 -7.02 7.39
C GLU A 109 1.55 -5.70 6.72
N ILE A 110 0.67 -5.07 5.92
CA ILE A 110 1.02 -3.79 5.29
C ILE A 110 1.04 -2.66 6.32
N HIS A 111 0.13 -2.63 7.29
CA HIS A 111 0.17 -1.68 8.42
C HIS A 111 1.47 -1.84 9.23
N ALA A 112 1.88 -3.08 9.50
CA ALA A 112 3.16 -3.35 10.17
C ALA A 112 4.37 -2.89 9.35
N MET A 113 4.33 -3.06 8.03
CA MET A 113 5.34 -2.55 7.10
C MET A 113 5.42 -1.02 7.15
N PHE A 114 4.29 -0.30 7.13
CA PHE A 114 4.28 1.16 7.26
C PHE A 114 4.88 1.62 8.58
N GLY A 115 4.53 0.96 9.69
CA GLY A 115 5.08 1.27 11.01
C GLY A 115 6.59 1.05 11.07
N LEU A 116 7.07 -0.05 10.46
CA LEU A 116 8.49 -0.33 10.35
C LEU A 116 9.22 0.76 9.54
N ILE A 117 8.67 1.19 8.42
CA ILE A 117 9.29 2.21 7.57
C ILE A 117 9.32 3.56 8.29
N GLU A 118 8.22 3.98 8.91
CA GLU A 118 8.10 5.31 9.51
C GLU A 118 8.99 5.48 10.75
N HIS A 119 9.11 4.42 11.54
CA HIS A 119 9.78 4.46 12.84
C HIS A 119 11.13 3.73 12.86
N GLY A 120 11.43 2.90 11.86
CA GLY A 120 12.69 2.16 11.72
C GLY A 120 13.90 3.03 11.39
N THR A 121 13.73 4.33 11.14
CA THR A 121 14.81 5.27 10.83
C THR A 121 15.90 5.34 11.91
N ILE A 122 15.55 5.00 13.16
CA ILE A 122 16.47 4.93 14.29
C ILE A 122 17.54 3.87 14.08
N LEU A 123 17.21 2.76 13.40
CA LEU A 123 18.16 1.69 13.06
C LEU A 123 19.28 2.19 12.13
N ASN A 124 19.03 3.28 11.40
CA ASN A 124 19.97 3.93 10.50
C ASN A 124 20.56 5.22 11.10
N GLY A 125 20.47 5.39 12.43
CA GLY A 125 21.06 6.53 13.15
C GLY A 125 20.27 7.84 13.04
N SER A 126 19.04 7.82 12.50
CA SER A 126 18.20 9.01 12.41
C SER A 126 17.10 9.01 13.47
N VAL A 127 17.08 10.06 14.30
CA VAL A 127 16.00 10.29 15.27
C VAL A 127 14.73 10.85 14.62
N LEU A 128 14.83 11.34 13.38
CA LEU A 128 13.69 11.84 12.60
C LEU A 128 12.90 10.69 11.99
N ARG A 129 11.58 10.82 11.92
CA ARG A 129 10.68 9.86 11.27
C ARG A 129 10.86 9.92 9.75
N PHE A 130 10.55 8.84 9.03
CA PHE A 130 10.81 8.76 7.59
C PHE A 130 10.15 9.90 6.82
N THR A 131 8.89 10.23 7.12
CA THR A 131 8.18 11.38 6.51
C THR A 131 8.87 12.73 6.73
N ARG A 132 9.67 12.90 7.80
CA ARG A 132 10.41 14.14 8.08
C ARG A 132 11.81 14.18 7.47
N LEU A 133 12.27 13.10 6.83
CA LEU A 133 13.55 13.12 6.12
C LEU A 133 13.43 13.95 4.84
N SER A 134 14.55 14.53 4.39
CA SER A 134 14.61 15.14 3.06
C SER A 134 14.49 14.08 1.96
N PRO A 135 14.02 14.42 0.75
CA PRO A 135 13.87 13.46 -0.36
C PRO A 135 15.10 12.57 -0.62
N PRO A 136 16.34 13.08 -0.71
CA PRO A 136 17.51 12.20 -0.91
C PRO A 136 17.77 11.28 0.29
N LYS A 137 17.49 11.72 1.51
CA LYS A 137 17.64 10.89 2.72
C LYS A 137 16.57 9.81 2.80
N ARG A 138 15.35 10.07 2.31
CA ARG A 138 14.29 9.05 2.21
C ARG A 138 14.71 7.92 1.28
N LEU A 139 15.21 8.25 0.09
CA LEU A 139 15.68 7.24 -0.86
C LEU A 139 16.84 6.43 -0.29
N ALA A 140 17.85 7.08 0.28
CA ALA A 140 18.99 6.40 0.91
C ALA A 140 18.54 5.47 2.07
N TYR A 141 17.57 5.90 2.88
CA TYR A 141 17.00 5.08 3.94
C TYR A 141 16.31 3.82 3.37
N LEU A 142 15.47 3.96 2.35
CA LEU A 142 14.77 2.85 1.70
C LEU A 142 15.76 1.87 1.05
N GLN A 143 16.79 2.37 0.36
CA GLN A 143 17.86 1.55 -0.21
C GLN A 143 18.61 0.78 0.89
N ARG A 144 18.89 1.42 2.03
CA ARG A 144 19.53 0.76 3.16
C ARG A 144 18.65 -0.35 3.76
N LEU A 145 17.33 -0.16 3.84
CA LEU A 145 16.40 -1.23 4.24
C LEU A 145 16.54 -2.45 3.31
N ASN A 146 16.65 -2.21 2.00
CA ASN A 146 16.86 -3.27 1.01
C ASN A 146 18.18 -4.03 1.24
N GLU A 147 19.27 -3.31 1.51
CA GLU A 147 20.59 -3.89 1.77
C GLU A 147 20.65 -4.74 3.04
N MET A 148 19.89 -4.38 4.07
CA MET A 148 19.83 -5.15 5.33
C MET A 148 19.20 -6.54 5.16
N GLY A 149 18.48 -6.78 4.05
CA GLY A 149 17.89 -8.07 3.72
C GLY A 149 16.78 -8.51 4.67
N SER A 150 16.34 -9.78 4.54
CA SER A 150 15.28 -10.36 5.37
C SER A 150 13.99 -9.51 5.32
N LYS A 151 13.33 -9.32 6.47
CA LYS A 151 12.10 -8.55 6.63
C LYS A 151 12.22 -7.07 6.26
N PHE A 152 13.41 -6.47 6.38
CA PHE A 152 13.62 -5.08 5.95
C PHE A 152 13.60 -4.95 4.42
N GLY A 153 14.20 -5.93 3.73
CA GLY A 153 14.13 -6.01 2.28
C GLY A 153 12.72 -6.29 1.77
N ASP A 154 11.93 -7.10 2.50
CA ASP A 154 10.51 -7.31 2.18
C ASP A 154 9.70 -6.02 2.34
N ALA A 155 9.95 -5.25 3.40
CA ALA A 155 9.28 -3.96 3.61
C ALA A 155 9.63 -2.93 2.52
N PHE A 156 10.90 -2.86 2.10
CA PHE A 156 11.32 -2.04 0.97
C PHE A 156 10.60 -2.43 -0.33
N ARG A 157 10.55 -3.74 -0.63
CA ARG A 157 9.88 -4.23 -1.84
C ARG A 157 8.39 -3.94 -1.79
N GLY A 158 7.73 -4.19 -0.67
CA GLY A 158 6.32 -3.91 -0.48
C GLY A 158 5.96 -2.43 -0.70
N ILE A 159 6.69 -1.50 -0.06
CA ILE A 159 6.39 -0.06 -0.25
C ILE A 159 6.68 0.42 -1.67
N ARG A 160 7.71 -0.12 -2.31
CA ARG A 160 8.03 0.17 -3.71
C ARG A 160 6.93 -0.33 -4.64
N ASP A 161 6.50 -1.57 -4.45
CA ASP A 161 5.50 -2.20 -5.31
C ASP A 161 4.13 -1.51 -5.14
N LEU A 162 3.76 -1.10 -3.92
CA LEU A 162 2.59 -0.26 -3.69
C LEU A 162 2.72 1.12 -4.35
N SER A 163 3.89 1.76 -4.25
CA SER A 163 4.12 3.07 -4.89
C SER A 163 3.96 2.97 -6.42
N LEU A 164 4.58 1.95 -7.03
CA LEU A 164 4.45 1.69 -8.47
C LEU A 164 3.01 1.37 -8.85
N LEU A 165 2.33 0.53 -8.07
CA LEU A 165 0.92 0.19 -8.30
C LEU A 165 0.04 1.44 -8.36
N GLY A 166 0.15 2.33 -7.37
CA GLY A 166 -0.63 3.57 -7.36
C GLY A 166 -0.30 4.51 -8.52
N TRP A 167 0.97 4.55 -8.93
CA TRP A 167 1.41 5.35 -10.08
C TRP A 167 0.86 4.81 -11.41
N TYR A 168 0.98 3.50 -11.67
CA TYR A 168 0.46 2.88 -12.89
C TYR A 168 -1.08 2.88 -12.94
N ALA A 169 -1.76 2.85 -11.80
CA ALA A 169 -3.22 2.93 -11.72
C ALA A 169 -3.77 4.35 -12.00
N HIS A 170 -2.92 5.38 -12.06
CA HIS A 170 -3.37 6.76 -12.19
C HIS A 170 -3.54 7.19 -13.66
N PRO A 171 -4.70 7.73 -14.09
CA PRO A 171 -4.94 8.09 -15.50
C PRO A 171 -3.91 9.01 -16.14
N LYS A 172 -3.34 9.94 -15.36
CA LYS A 172 -2.28 10.85 -15.81
C LYS A 172 -1.02 10.14 -16.36
N THR A 173 -0.77 8.90 -15.96
CA THR A 173 0.39 8.15 -16.43
C THR A 173 0.12 7.41 -17.74
N TRP A 174 -1.14 7.19 -18.10
CA TRP A 174 -1.52 6.34 -19.23
C TRP A 174 -1.08 6.90 -20.58
N GLU A 175 -1.40 8.16 -20.87
CA GLU A 175 -1.03 8.82 -22.14
C GLU A 175 0.49 8.86 -22.35
N PRO A 176 1.33 9.30 -21.37
CA PRO A 176 2.79 9.22 -21.49
C PRO A 176 3.33 7.80 -21.74
N MET A 177 2.63 6.76 -21.30
CA MET A 177 3.01 5.36 -21.51
C MET A 177 2.49 4.79 -22.85
N GLY A 178 1.73 5.57 -23.63
CA GLY A 178 1.05 5.06 -24.83
C GLY A 178 -0.09 4.09 -24.53
N TYR A 179 -0.67 4.19 -23.33
CA TYR A 179 -1.81 3.40 -22.91
C TYR A 179 -3.09 4.25 -22.99
N ASP A 180 -4.11 3.77 -23.71
CA ASP A 180 -5.39 4.50 -23.86
C ASP A 180 -6.29 4.42 -22.62
N GLY A 181 -5.88 3.67 -21.59
CA GLY A 181 -6.72 3.36 -20.44
C GLY A 181 -7.51 2.05 -20.59
N PRO A 182 -8.31 1.70 -19.56
CA PRO A 182 -9.11 0.48 -19.54
C PRO A 182 -10.19 0.52 -20.64
N LEU A 183 -10.30 -0.60 -21.37
CA LEU A 183 -11.17 -0.74 -22.55
C LEU A 183 -12.66 -0.54 -22.27
N LEU A 184 -13.08 -0.54 -21.01
CA LEU A 184 -14.47 -0.33 -20.60
C LEU A 184 -15.00 1.08 -20.95
N VAL A 185 -14.09 2.06 -21.11
CA VAL A 185 -14.45 3.45 -21.48
C VAL A 185 -14.37 3.66 -23.00
N ARG A 186 -13.86 2.68 -23.77
CA ARG A 186 -13.79 2.81 -25.22
C ARG A 186 -15.21 2.74 -25.78
N PRO A 187 -15.72 3.78 -26.47
CA PRO A 187 -16.95 3.66 -27.24
C PRO A 187 -16.79 2.43 -28.14
N ALA A 188 -17.78 1.54 -28.15
CA ALA A 188 -17.73 0.36 -29.01
C ALA A 188 -17.26 0.79 -30.41
N PRO A 189 -16.24 0.15 -31.00
CA PRO A 189 -15.84 0.44 -32.36
C PRO A 189 -17.11 0.47 -33.20
N GLN A 190 -17.31 1.54 -33.97
CA GLN A 190 -18.46 1.64 -34.87
C GLN A 190 -18.56 0.30 -35.62
N PRO A 191 -19.71 -0.41 -35.54
CA PRO A 191 -19.84 -1.70 -36.18
C PRO A 191 -19.48 -1.52 -37.65
N VAL A 192 -18.56 -2.36 -38.12
CA VAL A 192 -18.12 -2.37 -39.51
C VAL A 192 -19.34 -2.70 -40.37
N GLN A 193 -19.95 -1.68 -40.98
CA GLN A 193 -21.26 -1.80 -41.61
C GLN A 193 -21.20 -2.66 -42.88
N THR A 194 -20.04 -2.71 -43.53
CA THR A 194 -19.82 -3.50 -44.75
C THR A 194 -18.46 -4.19 -44.77
N PRO A 195 -18.31 -5.33 -45.45
CA PRO A 195 -17.02 -5.98 -45.67
C PRO A 195 -15.97 -5.05 -46.30
N GLN A 196 -16.37 -4.05 -47.11
CA GLN A 196 -15.46 -3.06 -47.67
C GLN A 196 -14.91 -2.08 -46.61
N SER A 197 -15.71 -1.72 -45.61
CA SER A 197 -15.28 -0.83 -44.51
C SER A 197 -14.32 -1.50 -43.50
N ALA A 198 -14.17 -2.83 -43.57
CA ALA A 198 -13.30 -3.60 -42.69
C ALA A 198 -11.80 -3.52 -43.04
N GLY A 199 -11.47 -2.97 -44.22
CA GLY A 199 -10.11 -2.90 -44.74
C GLY A 199 -9.39 -4.25 -44.68
N LYS A 200 -8.19 -4.26 -44.09
CA LYS A 200 -7.33 -5.46 -43.92
C LYS A 200 -8.01 -6.59 -43.14
N TYR A 201 -9.04 -6.29 -42.36
CA TYR A 201 -9.75 -7.24 -41.51
C TYR A 201 -11.01 -7.82 -42.16
N ALA A 202 -11.34 -7.46 -43.40
CA ALA A 202 -12.48 -8.01 -44.14
C ALA A 202 -12.48 -9.54 -44.17
N ARG A 203 -11.29 -10.14 -44.26
CA ARG A 203 -11.09 -11.60 -44.27
C ARG A 203 -11.43 -12.30 -42.94
N LEU A 204 -11.54 -11.56 -41.85
CA LEU A 204 -11.86 -12.09 -40.52
C LEU A 204 -13.35 -11.98 -40.19
N ILE A 205 -14.13 -11.31 -41.03
CA ILE A 205 -15.58 -11.20 -40.86
C ILE A 205 -16.21 -12.52 -41.31
N ALA A 206 -16.91 -13.17 -40.39
CA ALA A 206 -17.66 -14.37 -40.71
C ALA A 206 -18.76 -14.03 -41.74
N PRO A 207 -18.90 -14.82 -42.82
CA PRO A 207 -19.98 -14.64 -43.77
C PRO A 207 -21.34 -14.66 -43.07
N ALA A 208 -22.30 -13.88 -43.57
CA ALA A 208 -23.66 -13.88 -43.05
C ALA A 208 -24.23 -15.31 -43.01
N GLY A 209 -24.77 -15.72 -41.85
CA GLY A 209 -25.28 -17.06 -41.62
C GLY A 209 -24.26 -18.08 -41.09
N THR A 210 -23.00 -17.69 -40.89
CA THR A 210 -22.01 -18.57 -40.25
C THR A 210 -22.35 -18.76 -38.78
N ARG A 211 -22.63 -20.00 -38.35
CA ARG A 211 -22.85 -20.32 -36.94
C ARG A 211 -21.55 -20.13 -36.13
N PRO A 212 -21.61 -19.48 -34.96
CA PRO A 212 -20.43 -19.36 -34.10
C PRO A 212 -20.00 -20.75 -33.62
N LYS A 213 -18.75 -21.13 -33.93
CA LYS A 213 -18.15 -22.36 -33.40
C LYS A 213 -18.09 -22.23 -31.87
N GLY A 214 -18.74 -23.15 -31.15
CA GLY A 214 -18.70 -23.22 -29.69
C GLY A 214 -20.02 -22.92 -28.97
N THR A 215 -21.13 -22.72 -29.70
CA THR A 215 -22.47 -22.75 -29.10
C THR A 215 -23.02 -24.18 -29.17
N LEU A 216 -22.86 -24.93 -28.08
CA LEU A 216 -23.60 -26.16 -27.78
C LEU A 216 -24.68 -25.85 -26.76
#